data_AF-A0A1V5X2M3-F1
#
_entry.id   AF-A0A1V5X2M3-F1
#
_cell.length_a   1.000
_cell.length_b   1.000
_cell.length_c   1.000
_cell.angle_alpha   90.00
_cell.angle_beta   90.00
_cell.angle_gamma   90.00
#
_symmetry.space_group_name_H-M   'P 1'
#
loop_
_entity.id
_entity.type
_entity.pdbx_description
1 polymer ?
#
loop_
_entity_poly.entity_id
_entity_poly.type
_entity_poly.pdbx_seq_one_letter_code
_entity_poly.pdbx_strand_id
1 'polypeptide(L)' 'MARPFSDGVPVQPRLRKPYVRHQPDSSVLVQVVLTWLETFVAMASEAYLRPLPRHVAQEFQKYLRCEILAWGFARACC' A
#
# COMPACT_ATOMS: atom_id res chain seq x y z
N MET A 1 -25.89 39.50 -33.34
CA MET A 1 -24.84 38.77 -34.09
C MET A 1 -24.13 37.84 -33.11
N ALA A 2 -24.48 36.56 -33.14
CA ALA A 2 -23.87 35.55 -32.27
C ALA A 2 -22.55 35.08 -32.89
N ARG A 3 -21.48 35.06 -32.09
CA ARG A 3 -20.22 34.39 -32.47
C ARG A 3 -20.31 32.93 -32.01
N PRO A 4 -20.00 31.93 -32.85
CA PRO A 4 -19.87 30.56 -32.39
C PRO A 4 -18.59 30.45 -31.56
N PHE A 5 -18.74 30.04 -30.30
CA PHE A 5 -17.62 29.69 -29.44
C PHE A 5 -17.27 28.23 -29.74
N SER A 6 -16.27 28.03 -30.59
CA SER A 6 -15.70 26.71 -30.84
C SER A 6 -14.79 26.34 -29.67
N ASP A 7 -15.32 25.66 -28.66
CA ASP A 7 -14.50 25.05 -27.60
C ASP A 7 -13.79 23.81 -28.15
N GLY A 8 -12.66 24.05 -28.80
CA GLY A 8 -11.69 23.02 -29.18
C GLY A 8 -10.97 22.46 -27.97
N VAL A 9 -11.70 21.84 -27.03
CA VAL A 9 -11.09 21.08 -25.93
C VAL A 9 -10.64 19.73 -26.51
N PRO A 10 -9.35 19.41 -26.54
CA PRO A 10 -8.92 18.07 -26.88
C PRO A 10 -9.41 17.13 -25.77
N VAL A 11 -10.35 16.24 -26.11
CA VAL A 11 -10.72 15.09 -25.28
C VAL A 11 -9.47 14.24 -25.15
N GLN A 12 -8.80 14.34 -24.01
CA GLN A 12 -7.68 13.46 -23.72
C GLN A 12 -8.24 12.04 -23.54
N PRO A 13 -7.85 11.07 -24.37
CA PRO A 13 -8.21 9.69 -24.10
C PRO A 13 -7.66 9.34 -22.72
N ARG A 14 -8.51 8.81 -21.84
CA ARG A 14 -8.09 8.24 -20.56
C ARG A 14 -7.17 7.07 -20.90
N LEU A 15 -5.86 7.33 -21.01
CA LEU A 15 -4.83 6.31 -21.09
C LEU A 15 -4.91 5.51 -19.80
N ARG A 16 -5.64 4.39 -19.85
CA ARG A 16 -5.64 3.41 -18.77
C ARG A 16 -4.19 2.97 -18.65
N LYS A 17 -3.55 3.28 -17.51
CA LYS A 17 -2.21 2.76 -17.22
C LYS A 17 -2.29 1.23 -17.38
N PRO A 18 -1.42 0.62 -18.20
CA PRO A 18 -1.36 -0.83 -18.27
C PRO A 18 -1.14 -1.38 -16.85
N TYR A 19 -1.88 -2.43 -16.51
CA TYR A 19 -1.74 -3.07 -15.20
C TYR A 19 -0.31 -3.57 -15.05
N VAL A 20 0.38 -3.08 -14.03
CA VAL A 20 1.71 -3.55 -13.63
C VAL A 20 1.54 -4.39 -12.38
N ARG A 21 2.12 -5.59 -12.37
CA ARG A 21 2.10 -6.48 -11.21
C ARG A 21 2.78 -5.78 -10.04
N HIS A 22 2.14 -5.78 -8.87
CA HIS A 22 2.77 -5.32 -7.65
C HIS A 22 4.03 -6.14 -7.35
N GLN A 23 5.14 -5.45 -7.05
CA GLN A 23 6.41 -6.07 -6.66
C GLN A 23 6.68 -5.74 -5.18
N PRO A 24 6.11 -6.52 -4.26
CA PRO A 24 6.14 -6.25 -2.82
C PRO A 24 7.57 -6.20 -2.25
N ASP A 25 8.48 -7.03 -2.75
CA ASP A 25 9.90 -7.02 -2.34
C ASP A 25 10.62 -5.70 -2.67
N SER A 26 10.13 -4.96 -3.67
CA SER A 26 10.65 -3.64 -4.05
C SER A 26 10.00 -2.47 -3.29
N SER A 27 8.98 -2.76 -2.48
CA SER A 27 8.30 -1.73 -1.69
C SER A 27 9.19 -1.28 -0.53
N VAL A 28 9.51 0.01 -0.49
CA VAL A 28 10.27 0.63 0.59
C VAL A 28 9.61 0.38 1.95
N LEU A 29 8.28 0.45 2.02
CA LEU A 29 7.55 0.24 3.27
C LEU A 29 7.69 -1.19 3.76
N VAL A 30 7.62 -2.17 2.87
CA VAL A 30 7.84 -3.59 3.22
C VAL A 30 9.24 -3.80 3.76
N GLN A 31 10.26 -3.25 3.10
CA GLN A 31 11.65 -3.35 3.54
C GLN A 31 11.85 -2.74 4.94
N VAL A 32 11.35 -1.53 5.17
CA VAL A 32 11.46 -0.85 6.47
C VAL A 32 10.77 -1.66 7.57
N VAL A 33 9.55 -2.15 7.33
CA VAL A 33 8.83 -2.94 8.33
C VAL A 33 9.56 -4.26 8.61
N LEU A 34 10.00 -4.99 7.59
CA LEU A 34 10.76 -6.23 7.77
C LEU A 34 12.04 -6.02 8.59
N THR A 35 12.78 -4.94 8.32
CA THR A 35 14.04 -4.65 9.00
C THR A 35 13.83 -4.21 10.45
N TRP A 36 12.79 -3.42 10.73
CA TRP A 36 12.69 -2.68 12.00
C TRP A 36 11.53 -3.12 12.91
N LEU A 37 10.69 -4.08 12.52
CA LEU A 37 9.52 -4.47 13.30
C LEU A 37 9.86 -4.87 14.75
N GLU A 38 10.82 -5.77 14.94
CA GLU A 38 11.20 -6.25 16.27
C GLU A 38 11.77 -5.13 17.15
N THR A 39 12.63 -4.28 16.56
CA THR A 39 13.18 -3.10 17.24
C THR A 39 12.08 -2.13 17.66
N PHE A 40 11.12 -1.87 16.76
CA PHE A 40 9.97 -1.02 17.06
C PHE A 40 9.13 -1.59 18.20
N VAL A 41 8.86 -2.90 18.21
CA VAL A 41 8.10 -3.56 19.28
C VAL A 41 8.81 -3.44 20.62
N ALA A 42 10.12 -3.68 20.65
CA ALA A 42 10.93 -3.54 21.86
C ALA A 42 10.90 -2.10 22.40
N MET A 43 11.20 -1.12 21.53
CA MET A 43 11.20 0.30 21.89
C MET A 43 9.82 0.78 22.37
N ALA A 44 8.75 0.36 21.71
CA ALA A 44 7.40 0.71 22.12
C ALA A 44 7.07 0.09 23.49
N SER A 45 7.47 -1.16 23.73
CA SER A 45 7.24 -1.81 25.01
C SER A 45 7.96 -1.10 26.16
N GLU A 46 9.18 -0.65 25.92
CA GLU A 46 9.98 0.13 26.87
C GLU A 46 9.35 1.51 27.13
N ALA A 47 9.05 2.26 26.07
CA ALA A 47 8.54 3.62 26.17
C ALA A 47 7.17 3.71 26.88
N TYR A 48 6.30 2.73 26.67
CA TYR A 48 4.97 2.70 27.29
C TYR A 48 4.91 1.84 28.57
N LEU A 49 6.03 1.24 28.99
CA LEU A 49 6.12 0.28 30.11
C LEU A 49 5.07 -0.85 30.02
N ARG A 50 4.65 -1.17 28.80
CA ARG A 50 3.61 -2.17 28.51
C ARG A 50 3.76 -2.67 27.08
N PRO A 51 3.42 -3.93 26.80
CA PRO A 51 3.43 -4.44 25.43
C PRO A 51 2.45 -3.66 24.54
N LEU A 52 2.76 -3.60 23.25
CA LEU A 52 1.84 -3.09 22.23
C LEU A 52 0.50 -3.86 22.29
N PRO A 53 -0.63 -3.20 22.02
CA PRO A 53 -1.90 -3.89 21.86
C PRO A 53 -1.77 -5.01 20.82
N ARG A 54 -2.32 -6.19 21.12
CA ARG A 54 -2.17 -7.39 20.27
C ARG A 54 -2.57 -7.15 18.81
N HIS A 55 -3.62 -6.36 18.57
CA HIS A 55 -4.09 -6.08 17.21
C HIS A 55 -3.03 -5.33 16.39
N VAL A 56 -2.23 -4.46 17.00
CA VAL A 56 -1.19 -3.69 16.30
C VAL A 56 -0.10 -4.63 15.77
N ALA A 57 0.41 -5.51 16.63
CA ALA A 57 1.40 -6.51 16.22
C ALA A 57 0.84 -7.46 15.14
N GLN A 58 -0.43 -7.85 15.27
CA GLN A 58 -1.11 -8.69 14.28
C GLN A 58 -1.28 -8.01 12.93
N GLU A 59 -1.58 -6.71 12.89
CA GLU A 59 -1.68 -5.97 11.63
C GLU A 59 -0.33 -5.88 10.91
N PHE A 60 0.79 -5.65 11.62
CA PHE A 60 2.12 -5.73 10.99
C PHE A 60 2.40 -7.12 10.41
N GLN A 61 2.06 -8.19 11.12
CA GLN A 61 2.23 -9.55 10.61
C GLN A 61 1.31 -9.85 9.41
N LYS A 62 0.09 -9.31 9.39
CA LYS A 62 -0.82 -9.43 8.23
C LYS A 62 -0.30 -8.65 7.04
N TYR A 63 0.15 -7.41 7.26
CA TYR A 63 0.75 -6.56 6.24
C TYR A 63 1.90 -7.29 5.55
N LEU A 64 2.86 -7.82 6.32
CA LEU A 64 3.98 -8.59 5.77
C LEU A 64 3.54 -9.87 5.03
N ARG A 65 2.49 -10.57 5.51
CA ARG A 65 1.94 -11.75 4.83
C ARG A 65 1.22 -11.41 3.52
N CYS A 66 0.47 -10.31 3.45
CA CYS A 66 -0.25 -9.90 2.25
C CYS A 66 0.70 -9.43 1.15
N GLU A 67 1.82 -8.82 1.54
CA GLU A 67 2.85 -8.36 0.62
C GLU A 67 3.64 -9.57 0.07
N ILE A 68 3.90 -10.62 0.84
CA ILE A 68 4.54 -11.82 0.30
C ILE A 68 3.51 -12.64 -0.50
N LEU A 69 3.65 -12.68 -1.83
CA LEU A 69 2.75 -13.40 -2.76
C LEU A 69 2.56 -14.90 -2.48
N ALA A 70 3.32 -15.48 -1.54
CA ALA A 70 3.21 -16.87 -1.11
C ALA A 70 1.87 -17.21 -0.41
N TRP A 71 1.14 -16.22 0.13
CA TRP A 71 -0.08 -16.46 0.91
C TRP A 71 -1.39 -16.38 0.11
N GLY A 72 -1.30 -16.12 -1.21
CA GLY A 72 -2.45 -16.09 -2.13
C GLY A 72 -3.21 -14.75 -2.12
N PHE A 73 -3.59 -14.27 -3.29
CA PHE A 73 -4.42 -13.07 -3.45
C PHE A 73 -5.89 -13.46 -3.55
N ALA A 74 -6.75 -12.74 -2.82
CA ALA A 74 -8.17 -12.71 -3.16
C ALA A 74 -8.31 -12.04 -4.54
N ARG A 75 -8.80 -12.79 -5.54
CA ARG A 75 -9.15 -12.21 -6.85
C ARG A 75 -10.43 -11.40 -6.67
N ALA A 76 -10.31 -10.08 -6.72
CA ALA A 76 -11.46 -9.19 -6.92
C ALA A 76 -11.67 -9.02 -8.43
N CYS A 77 -12.86 -9.37 -8.92
CA CYS A 77 -13.31 -9.06 -10.26
C CYS A 77 -14.23 -7.84 -10.20
N CYS A 78 -14.06 -6.91 -11.15
CA CYS A 78 -14.97 -5.79 -11.37
C CYS A 78 -16.21 -6.24 -12.15
#